data_AF-A0A158HXV4-F1
#
_entry.id   AF-A0A158HXV4-F1
#
_cell.length_a   1.000
_cell.length_b   1.000
_cell.length_c   1.000
_cell.angle_alpha   90.00
_cell.angle_beta   90.00
_cell.angle_gamma   90.00
#
_symmetry.space_group_name_H-M   'P 1'
#
loop_
_entity.id
_entity.type
_entity.pdbx_description
1 polymer ?
#
loop_
_entity_poly.entity_id
_entity_poly.type
_entity_poly.pdbx_seq_one_letter_code
_entity_poly.pdbx_strand_id
1 'polypeptide(L)'
;MEKMRLVSRSRLENNARAVAIALTKEGETLVAQLMPIAQHFEEVAVSGLSKTMLAIFKKTLADVYSQLDTLESEIELPAAEEK
;
A
#
# COMPACT_ATOMS: atom_id res chain seq x y z
N MET A 1 -8.78 -8.96 8.69
CA MET A 1 -7.87 -9.94 8.08
C MET A 1 -7.56 -11.13 9.01
N GLU A 2 -7.12 -10.92 10.26
CA GLU A 2 -6.77 -12.02 11.17
C GLU A 2 -7.98 -12.91 11.54
N LYS A 3 -9.14 -12.32 11.86
CA LYS A 3 -10.41 -13.06 12.08
C LYS A 3 -10.88 -13.86 10.86
N MET A 4 -10.42 -13.49 9.67
CA MET A 4 -10.69 -14.18 8.41
C MET A 4 -9.60 -15.20 8.07
N ARG A 5 -8.62 -15.41 8.95
CA ARG A 5 -7.48 -16.32 8.80
C ARG A 5 -6.56 -16.03 7.60
N LEU A 6 -6.64 -14.84 7.02
CA LEU A 6 -5.80 -14.44 5.87
C LEU A 6 -4.43 -13.89 6.28
N VAL A 7 -4.32 -13.41 7.52
CA VAL A 7 -3.04 -12.94 8.09
C VAL A 7 -2.83 -13.54 9.47
N SER A 8 -1.59 -13.83 9.80
CA SER A 8 -1.14 -14.19 11.15
C SER A 8 -0.52 -12.96 11.82
N ARG A 9 -0.60 -12.94 13.15
CA ARG A 9 -0.09 -11.85 13.98
C ARG A 9 0.84 -12.42 15.04
N SER A 10 2.06 -11.92 15.14
CA SER A 10 3.01 -12.29 16.19
C SER A 10 3.64 -11.05 16.83
N ARG A 11 3.93 -11.13 18.13
CA ARG A 11 4.67 -10.07 18.84
C ARG A 11 6.16 -10.27 18.60
N LEU A 12 6.88 -9.17 18.41
CA LEU A 12 8.34 -9.21 18.32
C LEU A 12 8.92 -9.36 19.73
N GLU A 13 9.84 -10.29 19.93
CA GLU A 13 10.37 -10.62 21.26
C GLU A 13 11.02 -9.42 21.98
N ASN A 14 11.59 -8.48 21.22
CA ASN A 14 12.31 -7.33 21.74
C ASN A 14 11.54 -6.00 21.69
N ASN A 15 10.27 -6.02 21.28
CA ASN A 15 9.44 -4.83 21.26
C ASN A 15 7.97 -5.17 21.50
N ALA A 16 7.57 -5.10 22.78
CA ALA A 16 6.20 -5.40 23.20
C ALA A 16 5.12 -4.50 22.58
N ARG A 17 5.52 -3.37 21.94
CA ARG A 17 4.61 -2.45 21.23
C ARG A 17 4.54 -2.73 19.73
N ALA A 18 5.46 -3.53 19.18
CA ALA A 18 5.49 -3.85 17.76
C ALA A 18 4.97 -5.26 17.48
N VAL A 19 4.32 -5.40 16.34
CA VAL A 19 3.66 -6.62 15.91
C VAL A 19 4.03 -6.88 14.46
N ALA A 20 4.48 -8.10 14.19
CA ALA A 20 4.63 -8.60 12.83
C ALA A 20 3.30 -9.16 12.33
N ILE A 21 2.93 -8.76 11.11
CA ILE A 21 1.77 -9.29 10.39
C ILE A 21 2.31 -9.97 9.14
N ALA A 22 1.95 -11.23 8.93
CA ALA A 22 2.32 -11.99 7.75
C ALA A 22 1.08 -12.60 7.10
N LEU A 23 1.12 -12.86 5.80
CA LEU A 23 0.08 -13.67 5.15
C LEU A 23 0.13 -15.09 5.72
N THR A 24 -1.06 -15.69 5.91
CA THR A 24 -1.17 -17.13 6.11
C THR A 24 -1.14 -17.84 4.76
N LYS A 25 -1.12 -19.18 4.78
CA LYS A 25 -1.23 -19.95 3.53
C LYS A 25 -2.53 -19.67 2.79
N GLU A 26 -3.64 -19.53 3.51
CA GLU A 26 -4.94 -19.17 2.95
C GLU A 26 -4.92 -17.77 2.34
N GLY A 27 -4.26 -16.81 3.00
CA GLY A 27 -4.02 -15.47 2.48
C GLY A 27 -3.22 -15.46 1.18
N GLU A 28 -2.11 -16.20 1.14
CA GLU A 28 -1.31 -16.36 -0.07
C GLU A 28 -2.12 -16.96 -1.23
N THR A 29 -2.90 -18.01 -0.97
CA THR A 29 -3.76 -18.62 -1.99
C THR A 29 -4.81 -17.64 -2.50
N LEU A 30 -5.43 -16.86 -1.62
CA LEU A 30 -6.40 -15.85 -2.04
C LEU A 30 -5.74 -14.76 -2.89
N VAL A 31 -4.56 -14.27 -2.51
CA VAL A 31 -3.79 -13.33 -3.33
C VAL A 31 -3.51 -13.93 -4.71
N ALA A 32 -3.04 -15.17 -4.78
CA ALA A 32 -2.76 -15.84 -6.05
C ALA A 32 -3.99 -15.95 -6.96
N GLN A 33 -5.20 -16.11 -6.39
CA GLN A 33 -6.46 -16.11 -7.14
C GLN A 33 -6.87 -14.71 -7.60
N LEU A 34 -6.68 -13.68 -6.76
CA LEU A 34 -7.10 -12.31 -7.05
C LEU A 34 -6.15 -11.57 -7.99
N MET A 35 -4.84 -11.85 -7.95
CA MET A 35 -3.84 -11.18 -8.77
C MET A 35 -4.16 -11.18 -10.29
N PRO A 36 -4.50 -12.32 -10.93
CA PRO A 36 -4.83 -12.31 -12.36
C PRO A 36 -6.10 -11.51 -12.66
N ILE A 37 -7.08 -11.49 -11.75
CA ILE A 37 -8.30 -10.68 -11.89
C ILE A 37 -7.93 -9.19 -11.84
N ALA A 38 -7.11 -8.79 -10.87
CA ALA A 38 -6.65 -7.41 -10.73
C ALA A 38 -5.86 -6.95 -11.97
N GLN A 39 -4.97 -7.79 -12.51
CA GLN A 39 -4.24 -7.51 -13.75
C GLN A 39 -5.19 -7.29 -14.92
N HIS A 40 -6.19 -8.16 -15.09
CA HIS A 40 -7.17 -7.99 -16.16
C HIS A 40 -7.97 -6.68 -16.02
N PHE A 41 -8.37 -6.33 -14.80
CA PHE A 41 -9.07 -5.06 -14.54
C PHE A 41 -8.19 -3.86 -14.88
N GLU A 42 -6.92 -3.90 -14.51
CA GLU A 42 -5.95 -2.86 -14.85
C GLU A 42 -5.80 -2.73 -16.37
N GLU A 43 -5.59 -3.84 -17.08
CA GLU A 43 -5.48 -3.88 -18.54
C GLU A 43 -6.68 -3.22 -19.23
N VAL A 44 -7.90 -3.55 -18.80
CA VAL A 44 -9.13 -2.96 -19.35
C VAL A 44 -9.19 -1.46 -19.05
N ALA A 45 -8.92 -1.07 -17.80
CA ALA A 45 -9.03 0.33 -17.36
C ALA A 45 -8.07 1.27 -18.11
N VAL A 46 -6.89 0.76 -18.52
CA VAL A 46 -5.86 1.56 -19.18
C VAL A 46 -5.73 1.27 -20.68
N SER A 47 -6.63 0.46 -21.25
CA SER A 47 -6.55 -0.05 -22.62
C SER A 47 -6.49 1.04 -23.70
N GLY A 48 -6.98 2.25 -23.41
CA GLY A 48 -6.88 3.41 -24.31
C GLY A 48 -5.54 4.17 -24.28
N LEU A 49 -4.63 3.83 -23.37
CA LEU A 49 -3.34 4.52 -23.22
C LEU A 49 -2.23 3.79 -23.98
N SER A 50 -1.36 4.55 -24.65
CA SER A 50 -0.10 3.99 -25.15
C SER A 50 0.80 3.58 -23.99
N LYS A 51 1.72 2.63 -24.20
CA LYS A 51 2.67 2.19 -23.16
C LYS A 51 3.44 3.36 -22.54
N THR A 52 3.85 4.32 -23.36
CA THR A 52 4.56 5.52 -22.91
C THR A 52 3.67 6.40 -22.04
N MET A 53 2.42 6.64 -22.47
CA MET A 53 1.47 7.46 -21.72
C MET A 53 1.08 6.79 -20.39
N LEU A 54 0.89 5.47 -20.38
CA LEU A 54 0.65 4.70 -19.16
C LEU A 54 1.81 4.80 -18.17
N ALA A 55 3.05 4.71 -18.65
CA ALA A 55 4.24 4.86 -17.81
C ALA A 55 4.32 6.26 -17.18
N ILE A 56 4.05 7.30 -17.96
CA ILE A 56 4.00 8.68 -17.46
C ILE A 56 2.88 8.82 -16.43
N PHE A 57 1.68 8.34 -16.74
CA PHE A 57 0.52 8.43 -15.85
C PHE A 57 0.79 7.79 -14.48
N LYS A 58 1.32 6.56 -14.46
CA LYS A 58 1.69 5.87 -13.21
C LYS A 58 2.76 6.62 -12.43
N LYS A 59 3.77 7.16 -13.12
CA LYS A 59 4.82 7.97 -12.49
C LYS A 59 4.23 9.23 -11.87
N THR A 60 3.38 9.96 -12.59
CA THR A 60 2.74 11.17 -12.08
C THR A 60 1.90 10.88 -10.84
N LEU A 61 1.16 9.77 -10.80
CA LEU A 61 0.43 9.36 -9.60
C LEU A 61 1.38 9.09 -8.42
N ALA A 62 2.48 8.36 -8.65
CA ALA A 62 3.47 8.08 -7.61
C ALA A 62 4.13 9.38 -7.08
N ASP A 63 4.47 10.30 -7.98
CA ASP A 63 5.07 11.59 -7.64
C ASP A 63 4.09 12.44 -6.80
N VAL A 64 2.80 12.46 -7.15
CA VAL A 64 1.76 13.14 -6.36
C VAL A 64 1.63 12.53 -4.97
N TYR A 65 1.57 11.20 -4.85
CA TYR A 65 1.50 10.53 -3.54
C TYR A 65 2.73 10.83 -2.68
N SER A 66 3.93 10.77 -3.27
CA SER A 66 5.18 11.13 -2.57
C SER A 66 5.18 12.58 -2.08
N GLN A 67 4.53 13.50 -2.80
CA GLN A 67 4.41 14.88 -2.37
C GLN A 67 3.40 15.03 -1.22
N LEU A 68 2.36 14.20 -1.16
CA LEU A 68 1.40 14.26 -0.06
C LEU A 68 2.03 13.84 1.28
N ASP A 69 3.06 12.99 1.28
CA ASP A 69 3.80 12.64 2.50
C ASP A 69 4.43 13.86 3.18
N THR A 70 4.69 14.95 2.44
CA THR A 70 5.19 16.19 3.06
C THR A 70 4.16 16.81 4.01
N LEU A 71 2.86 16.64 3.75
CA LEU A 71 1.80 17.12 4.63
C LEU A 71 1.79 16.40 5.97
N GLU A 72 2.08 15.08 5.98
CA GLU A 72 2.21 14.33 7.24
C GLU A 72 3.39 14.86 8.06
N SER A 73 4.51 15.16 7.40
CA SER A 73 5.69 15.74 8.06
C SER A 73 5.45 17.15 8.63
N GLU A 74 4.60 17.95 7.98
CA GLU A 74 4.20 19.28 8.48
C GLU A 74 3.30 19.20 9.73
N ILE A 75 2.49 18.15 9.84
CA ILE A 75 1.59 17.91 10.99
C ILE A 75 2.36 17.35 12.20
N GLU A 76 3.43 16.58 11.97
CA GLU A 76 4.28 16.04 13.04
C GLU A 76 5.23 17.07 13.67
N LEU A 77 5.45 18.22 13.01
CA LEU A 77 6.11 19.35 13.63
C LEU A 77 5.12 20.02 14.60
N PRO A 78 5.39 20.05 15.92
CA PRO A 78 4.57 20.84 16.81
C PRO A 78 4.63 22.28 16.31
N ALA A 79 3.47 22.94 16.20
CA ALA A 79 3.37 24.37 15.92
C ALA A 79 4.46 25.09 16.71
N ALA A 80 5.50 25.52 16.00
CA ALA A 80 6.67 26.12 16.61
C ALA A 80 6.22 27.45 17.22
N GLU A 81 5.98 27.40 18.53
CA GLU A 81 5.97 28.50 19.50
C GLU A 81 5.61 29.87 18.92
N GLU A 82 4.33 30.24 18.92
CA GLU A 82 3.97 31.65 19.10
C GLU A 82 4.30 32.02 20.56
N LYS A 83 5.42 32.73 20.75
CA LYS A 83 5.75 33.50 21.95
C LYS A 83 5.97 34.96 21.60
#